data_AF-A0AAI8MWW5-F1
#
_entry.id   AF-A0AAI8MWW5-F1
#
_cell.length_a   1.000
_cell.length_b   1.000
_cell.length_c   1.000
_cell.angle_alpha   90.00
_cell.angle_beta   90.00
_cell.angle_gamma   90.00
#
_symmetry.space_group_name_H-M   'P 1'
#
loop_
_entity.id
_entity.type
_entity.pdbx_description
1 polymer ?
#
loop_
_entity_poly.entity_id
_entity_poly.type
_entity_poly.pdbx_seq_one_letter_code
_entity_poly.pdbx_strand_id
1 'polypeptide(L)'
;MNSNVLSLYNETKNMHAALKDAPESDGLISSFTAFTEKREEMLAGIKPPFSEEEKTLLQQVAAMDRLITGEVKRLQDGIRNEIKTLKKKRVYHNTYFNPYHQTTSDGRYYDKRK
;
A
#
# COMPACT_ATOMS: atom_id res chain seq x y z
N MET A 1 -16.60 -20.15 -25.02
CA MET A 1 -16.22 -19.17 -24.00
C MET A 1 -15.40 -19.88 -22.95
N ASN A 2 -14.12 -19.54 -22.83
CA ASN A 2 -13.18 -20.11 -21.89
C ASN A 2 -13.59 -19.70 -20.45
N SER A 3 -13.90 -20.69 -19.62
CA SER A 3 -14.33 -20.48 -18.23
C SER A 3 -13.30 -19.68 -17.42
N ASN A 4 -12.01 -19.80 -17.76
CA ASN A 4 -10.93 -19.09 -17.08
C ASN A 4 -10.94 -17.59 -17.39
N VAL A 5 -11.28 -17.19 -18.62
CA VAL A 5 -11.37 -15.76 -19.00
C VAL A 5 -12.53 -15.08 -18.28
N LEU A 6 -13.68 -15.75 -18.19
CA LEU A 6 -14.84 -15.22 -17.46
C LEU A 6 -14.57 -15.16 -15.95
N SER A 7 -13.90 -16.17 -15.40
CA SER A 7 -13.52 -16.20 -13.98
C SER A 7 -12.53 -15.09 -13.64
N LEU A 8 -11.51 -14.89 -14.49
CA LEU A 8 -10.55 -13.80 -14.36
C LEU A 8 -11.25 -12.44 -14.37
N TYR A 9 -12.18 -12.22 -15.30
CA TYR A 9 -12.95 -10.99 -15.38
C TYR A 9 -13.76 -10.73 -14.11
N ASN A 10 -14.49 -11.73 -13.62
CA ASN A 10 -15.31 -11.58 -12.42
C ASN A 10 -14.47 -11.31 -11.17
N GLU A 11 -13.37 -12.03 -10.99
CA GLU A 11 -12.47 -11.82 -9.86
C GLU A 11 -11.83 -10.43 -9.90
N THR A 12 -11.37 -10.00 -11.09
CA THR A 12 -10.78 -8.66 -11.25
C THR A 12 -11.80 -7.58 -10.94
N LYS A 13 -13.05 -7.75 -11.39
CA LYS A 13 -14.15 -6.83 -11.11
C LYS A 13 -14.48 -6.77 -9.61
N ASN A 14 -14.52 -7.91 -8.94
CA ASN A 14 -14.77 -7.99 -7.50
C ASN A 14 -13.65 -7.30 -6.71
N MET A 15 -12.39 -7.56 -7.08
CA MET A 15 -11.25 -6.93 -6.41
C MET A 15 -11.19 -5.42 -6.65
N HIS A 16 -11.46 -4.97 -7.88
CA HIS A 16 -11.58 -3.55 -8.18
C HIS A 16 -12.67 -2.88 -7.32
N ALA A 17 -13.84 -3.51 -7.16
CA ALA A 17 -14.92 -3.00 -6.32
C ALA A 17 -14.54 -2.99 -4.82
N ALA A 18 -13.80 -3.99 -4.35
CA ALA A 18 -13.35 -4.09 -2.97
C ALA A 18 -12.27 -3.06 -2.62
N LEU A 19 -11.42 -2.67 -3.57
CA LEU A 19 -10.36 -1.68 -3.37
C LEU A 19 -10.86 -0.24 -3.49
N LYS A 20 -11.87 -0.01 -4.33
CA LYS A 20 -12.41 1.32 -4.59
C LYS A 20 -12.84 2.00 -3.31
N ASP A 21 -12.16 3.08 -2.93
CA ASP A 21 -12.48 3.90 -1.76
C ASP A 21 -12.46 3.16 -0.41
N ALA A 22 -11.94 1.93 -0.38
CA ALA A 22 -11.80 1.18 0.85
C ALA A 22 -10.65 1.75 1.71
N PRO A 23 -10.81 1.80 3.04
CA PRO A 23 -9.71 2.10 3.93
C PRO A 23 -8.70 0.94 3.94
N GLU A 24 -7.48 1.25 4.35
CA GLU A 24 -6.47 0.23 4.61
C GLU A 24 -6.91 -0.70 5.73
N SER A 25 -6.74 -2.02 5.53
CA SER A 25 -6.85 -3.02 6.59
C SER A 25 -6.01 -4.25 6.26
N ASP A 26 -5.55 -4.97 7.28
CA ASP A 26 -4.83 -6.23 7.11
C ASP A 26 -5.65 -7.25 6.30
N GLY A 27 -6.97 -7.26 6.51
CA GLY A 27 -7.89 -8.12 5.75
C GLY A 27 -7.92 -7.78 4.26
N LEU A 28 -7.89 -6.49 3.90
CA LEU A 28 -7.84 -6.03 2.50
C LEU A 28 -6.49 -6.35 1.85
N ILE A 29 -5.39 -6.22 2.58
CA ILE A 29 -4.05 -6.57 2.10
C ILE A 29 -3.95 -8.09 1.86
N SER A 30 -4.46 -8.89 2.79
CA SER A 30 -4.49 -10.35 2.67
C SER A 30 -5.36 -10.81 1.49
N SER A 31 -6.56 -10.23 1.34
CA SER A 31 -7.45 -10.57 0.22
C SER A 31 -6.85 -10.17 -1.14
N PHE A 32 -6.18 -9.02 -1.22
CA PHE A 32 -5.46 -8.59 -2.42
C PHE A 32 -4.28 -9.51 -2.76
N THR A 33 -3.56 -9.98 -1.75
CA THR A 33 -2.45 -10.94 -1.94
C THR A 33 -2.97 -12.26 -2.50
N ALA A 34 -4.00 -12.84 -1.87
CA ALA A 34 -4.63 -14.07 -2.34
C ALA A 34 -5.23 -13.92 -3.76
N PHE A 35 -5.81 -12.76 -4.06
CA PHE A 35 -6.29 -12.46 -5.41
C PHE A 35 -5.16 -12.46 -6.44
N THR A 36 -4.00 -11.91 -6.10
CA THR A 36 -2.85 -11.84 -7.01
C THR A 36 -2.35 -13.25 -7.35
N GLU A 37 -2.24 -14.12 -6.34
CA GLU A 37 -1.86 -15.53 -6.53
C GLU A 37 -2.88 -16.28 -7.41
N LYS A 38 -4.17 -16.18 -7.07
CA LYS A 38 -5.26 -16.79 -7.84
C LYS A 38 -5.28 -16.31 -9.30
N ARG A 39 -4.97 -15.04 -9.53
CA ARG A 39 -4.91 -14.44 -10.87
C ARG A 39 -3.79 -15.04 -11.71
N GLU A 40 -2.61 -15.28 -11.13
CA GLU A 40 -1.50 -15.94 -11.84
C GLU A 40 -1.88 -17.35 -12.31
N GLU A 41 -2.54 -18.13 -11.46
CA GLU A 41 -3.04 -19.46 -11.81
C GLU A 41 -4.04 -19.43 -12.97
N MET A 42 -4.98 -18.48 -12.95
CA MET A 42 -5.97 -18.32 -14.03
C MET A 42 -5.31 -17.93 -15.35
N LEU A 43 -4.34 -17.01 -15.33
CA LEU A 43 -3.64 -16.54 -16.52
C LEU A 43 -2.83 -17.64 -17.19
N ALA A 44 -2.24 -18.57 -16.43
CA ALA A 44 -1.52 -19.72 -16.98
C ALA A 44 -2.39 -20.62 -17.89
N GLY A 45 -3.70 -20.66 -17.60
CA GLY A 45 -4.69 -21.42 -18.37
C GLY A 45 -5.30 -20.68 -19.56
N ILE A 46 -4.98 -19.40 -19.77
CA ILE A 46 -5.56 -18.57 -20.84
C ILE A 46 -4.58 -18.56 -22.02
N LYS A 47 -4.95 -19.27 -23.10
CA LYS A 47 -4.13 -19.40 -24.32
C LYS A 47 -4.95 -19.08 -25.57
N PRO A 48 -4.34 -18.48 -26.61
CA PRO A 48 -5.00 -18.21 -27.88
C PRO A 48 -5.33 -19.49 -28.66
N PRO A 49 -6.24 -19.44 -29.64
CA PRO A 49 -6.95 -18.24 -30.14
C PRO A 49 -8.16 -17.83 -29.27
N PHE A 50 -8.41 -16.52 -29.19
CA PHE A 50 -9.53 -15.95 -28.41
C PHE A 50 -10.68 -15.51 -29.32
N SER A 51 -11.92 -15.70 -28.84
CA SER A 51 -13.11 -15.11 -29.48
C SER A 51 -13.17 -13.59 -29.29
N GLU A 52 -14.00 -12.89 -30.06
CA GLU A 52 -14.16 -11.43 -29.92
C GLU A 52 -14.73 -11.04 -28.54
N GLU A 53 -15.62 -11.85 -27.98
CA GLU A 53 -16.15 -11.66 -26.63
C GLU A 53 -15.04 -11.81 -25.58
N GLU A 54 -14.17 -12.81 -25.73
CA GLU A 54 -13.04 -13.05 -24.83
C GLU A 54 -12.02 -11.91 -24.90
N LYS A 55 -11.71 -11.42 -26.11
CA LYS A 55 -10.85 -10.23 -26.28
C LYS A 55 -11.44 -9.02 -25.57
N THR A 56 -12.74 -8.80 -25.69
CA THR A 56 -13.44 -7.69 -25.03
C THR A 56 -13.32 -7.80 -23.50
N LEU A 57 -13.52 -9.00 -22.93
CA LEU A 57 -13.36 -9.22 -21.50
C LEU A 57 -11.91 -9.00 -21.03
N LEU A 58 -10.92 -9.49 -21.78
CA LEU A 58 -9.51 -9.30 -21.46
C LEU A 58 -9.10 -7.80 -21.53
N GLN A 59 -9.67 -7.03 -22.46
CA GLN A 59 -9.49 -5.58 -22.50
C GLN A 59 -10.09 -4.88 -21.27
N GLN A 60 -11.27 -5.32 -20.81
CA GLN A 60 -11.88 -4.80 -19.59
C GLN A 60 -11.06 -5.16 -18.34
N VAL A 61 -10.52 -6.38 -18.26
CA VAL A 61 -9.57 -6.80 -17.21
C VAL A 61 -8.37 -5.85 -17.19
N ALA A 62 -7.72 -5.62 -18.33
CA ALA A 62 -6.57 -4.72 -18.41
C ALA A 62 -6.92 -3.27 -18.04
N ALA A 63 -8.14 -2.82 -18.29
CA ALA A 63 -8.61 -1.50 -17.84
C ALA A 63 -8.76 -1.45 -16.31
N MET A 64 -9.39 -2.46 -15.70
CA MET A 64 -9.55 -2.56 -14.25
C MET A 64 -8.21 -2.72 -13.53
N ASP A 65 -7.26 -3.48 -14.08
CA ASP A 65 -5.92 -3.65 -13.52
C ASP A 65 -5.19 -2.31 -13.33
N ARG A 66 -5.38 -1.37 -14.27
CA ARG A 66 -4.82 -0.02 -14.15
C ARG A 66 -5.43 0.77 -12.99
N LEU A 67 -6.74 0.64 -12.78
CA LEU A 67 -7.45 1.27 -11.67
C LEU A 67 -7.04 0.65 -10.33
N ILE A 68 -7.01 -0.68 -10.25
CA ILE A 68 -6.52 -1.44 -9.10
C ILE A 68 -5.11 -0.99 -8.70
N THR A 69 -4.20 -0.85 -9.67
CA THR A 69 -2.83 -0.39 -9.41
C THR A 69 -2.81 1.02 -8.78
N GLY A 70 -3.70 1.91 -9.22
CA GLY A 70 -3.86 3.24 -8.64
C GLY A 70 -4.32 3.18 -7.18
N GLU A 71 -5.35 2.39 -6.89
CA GLU A 71 -5.89 2.23 -5.53
C GLU A 71 -4.89 1.59 -4.57
N VAL A 72 -4.17 0.55 -5.01
CA VAL A 72 -3.13 -0.09 -4.20
C VAL A 72 -2.00 0.90 -3.89
N LYS A 73 -1.60 1.73 -4.86
CA LYS A 73 -0.62 2.79 -4.63
C LYS A 73 -1.12 3.83 -3.63
N ARG A 74 -2.38 4.24 -3.73
CA ARG A 74 -3.02 5.15 -2.77
C ARG A 74 -2.95 4.59 -1.34
N LEU A 75 -3.31 3.31 -1.17
CA LEU A 75 -3.22 2.61 0.12
C LEU A 75 -1.77 2.57 0.64
N GLN A 76 -0.82 2.18 -0.22
CA GLN A 76 0.61 2.14 0.14
C GLN A 76 1.14 3.50 0.59
N ASP A 77 0.75 4.57 -0.09
CA ASP A 77 1.15 5.93 0.27
C ASP A 77 0.50 6.40 1.58
N GLY A 78 -0.74 5.97 1.85
CA GLY A 78 -1.41 6.13 3.15
C GLY A 78 -0.59 5.52 4.29
N ILE A 79 -0.32 4.22 4.22
CA ILE A 79 0.53 3.47 5.17
C ILE A 79 1.84 4.21 5.45
N ARG A 80 2.53 4.59 4.38
CA ARG A 80 3.84 5.24 4.46
C ARG A 80 3.77 6.56 5.21
N ASN A 81 2.72 7.34 4.98
CA ASN A 81 2.53 8.64 5.62
C ASN A 81 2.16 8.48 7.10
N GLU A 82 1.38 7.46 7.46
CA GLU A 82 1.09 7.13 8.85
C GLU A 82 2.36 6.75 9.63
N ILE A 83 3.19 5.87 9.07
CA ILE A 83 4.48 5.48 9.66
C ILE A 83 5.37 6.70 9.87
N LYS A 84 5.46 7.61 8.89
CA LYS A 84 6.23 8.87 9.02
C LYS A 84 5.69 9.74 10.16
N THR A 85 4.37 9.84 10.28
CA THR A 85 3.71 10.65 11.31
C THR A 85 3.93 10.08 12.71
N LEU A 86 3.85 8.76 12.87
CA LEU A 86 4.18 8.07 14.12
C LEU A 86 5.64 8.31 14.55
N LYS A 87 6.59 8.23 13.61
CA LYS A 87 8.00 8.53 13.87
C LYS A 87 8.19 9.98 14.34
N LYS A 88 7.54 10.96 13.69
CA LYS A 88 7.59 12.37 14.10
C LYS A 88 7.03 12.57 15.51
N LYS A 89 5.88 11.96 15.84
CA LYS A 89 5.28 12.04 17.19
C LYS A 89 6.25 11.51 18.26
N ARG A 90 6.96 10.41 17.99
CA ARG A 90 7.99 9.87 18.90
C ARG A 90 9.18 10.82 19.07
N VAL A 91 9.63 11.46 18.00
CA VAL A 91 10.70 12.48 18.08
C VAL A 91 10.25 13.65 18.95
N TYR A 92 9.06 14.22 18.71
CA TYR A 92 8.54 15.31 19.54
C TYR A 92 8.39 14.91 21.01
N HIS A 93 7.83 13.74 21.30
CA HIS A 93 7.72 13.25 22.68
C HIS A 93 9.10 13.11 23.36
N ASN A 94 10.14 12.71 22.63
CA ASN A 94 11.51 12.62 23.17
C ASN A 94 12.20 13.99 23.32
N THR A 95 11.90 14.97 22.45
CA THR A 95 12.45 16.32 22.54
C THR A 95 11.81 17.14 23.67
N TYR A 96 10.54 16.89 23.99
CA TYR A 96 9.82 17.59 25.06
C TYR A 96 10.12 17.08 26.48
N PHE A 97 10.73 15.90 26.65
CA PHE A 97 11.07 15.36 27.98
C PHE A 97 12.44 15.82 28.51
N ASN A 98 13.08 16.82 27.89
CA ASN A 98 14.40 17.26 28.33
C ASN A 98 14.53 18.78 28.57
N PRO A 99 13.86 19.34 29.60
CA PRO A 99 14.06 20.73 30.01
C PRO A 99 15.43 20.98 30.68
N TYR A 100 16.25 19.93 30.90
CA TYR A 100 17.47 19.99 31.70
C TYR A 100 18.67 19.31 31.04
N HIS A 101 18.71 19.16 29.72
CA HIS A 101 19.98 18.93 29.05
C HIS A 101 20.78 20.22 29.08
N GLN A 102 21.35 20.49 30.27
CA GLN A 102 22.55 21.27 30.43
C GLN A 102 23.59 20.61 29.54
N THR A 103 23.75 21.17 28.33
CA THR A 103 25.06 21.16 27.71
C THR A 103 25.96 21.84 28.73
N THR A 104 26.71 21.03 29.48
CA THR A 104 27.70 21.50 30.43
C THR A 104 28.63 22.42 29.66
N SER A 105 28.43 23.72 29.82
CA SER A 105 29.35 24.72 29.32
C SER A 105 30.67 24.44 30.04
N ASP A 106 31.66 24.06 29.24
CA ASP A 106 33.05 23.90 29.61
C ASP A 106 33.44 24.83 30.76
N GLY A 107 33.90 24.22 31.86
CA GLY A 107 34.00 24.84 33.17
C GLY A 107 34.91 26.06 33.16
N ARG A 108 34.32 27.26 33.17
CA ARG A 108 35.07 28.49 33.45
C ARG A 108 35.24 28.68 34.95
N TYR A 109 36.41 28.28 35.45
CA TYR A 109 36.92 28.67 36.76
C TYR A 109 37.00 30.21 36.84
N TYR A 110 36.27 30.82 37.75
CA TYR A 110 36.50 32.20 38.15
C TYR A 110 37.59 32.22 39.22
N ASP A 111 38.82 32.59 38.85
CA ASP A 111 39.84 33.04 39.80
C ASP A 111 39.36 34.36 40.41
N LYS A 112 38.79 34.29 41.62
CA LYS A 112 38.50 35.50 42.40
C LYS A 112 39.79 35.94 43.08
N ARG A 113 40.40 36.99 42.55
CA ARG A 113 41.46 37.73 43.22
C ARG A 113 40.90 38.90 44.03
N LYS A 114 41.45 39.02 45.24
CA LYS A 114 41.30 40.04 46.30
C LYS A 114 40.13 39.88 47.25
#